data_AF-A0A498LF21-F1
#
_entry.id   AF-A0A498LF21-F1
#
_cell.length_a   1.000
_cell.length_b   1.000
_cell.length_c   1.000
_cell.angle_alpha   90.00
_cell.angle_beta   90.00
_cell.angle_gamma   90.00
#
_symmetry.space_group_name_H-M   'P 1'
#
loop_
_entity.id
_entity.type
_entity.pdbx_description
1 polymer ?
#
loop_
_entity_poly.entity_id
_entity_poly.type
_entity_poly.pdbx_seq_one_letter_code
_entity_poly.pdbx_strand_id
1 'polypeptide(L)'
;MAKIMRECWYANGAARLTALRIKKTLSQLSQQEGIKIPDDKSETRFRSSSRSERVCPWRAAVAMGENMSKRLKLVTGSESEMEERSFINPFPDWDQGLSVSSNSAKDSGGNEPFDANGKISDAFQKKLQSKIKDLLQQMEEGLKTADPHDFSTYTGWTGIALLYLQLYRVTQEASHLQRALDYVKRTLRNLNGRRVTFLCGDAGPLAVGAVVHHHLKNQAESQECVTKLLQLQRSVLSPDSDIPDELLYGRAGYLYALLYVNKEMGPDTVDETTITKVVTAILESGKNLSKEEKKTERCPLLYEWHKKQYVGAAHGLAGIYYMLMQPSAKVHQDILNELVRPSVDYVRHKKFRSGNYPSSLSNETDRLVHWCHGAPGVLHMLIMAHKIFKDEKYLRDAVECGEVIWQRGLLRKGYGICHGTAGNGYAFLALYHATQDKKYLYRACKFAEWCLDYGTHGCRIPDRPYSLFEDLERNHNICKETTGVISVGNSAITHQSRLIVSRVPARSLEPRNYPFVTPDREADV
;
A
#
# COMPACT_ATOMS: atom_id res chain seq x y z
N MET A 1 -31.49 17.20 -2.89
CA MET A 1 -30.52 17.79 -1.93
C MET A 1 -30.12 16.84 -0.80
N ALA A 2 -31.05 16.18 -0.10
CA ALA A 2 -30.73 15.31 1.05
C ALA A 2 -29.78 14.14 0.73
N LYS A 3 -29.84 13.58 -0.48
CA LYS A 3 -28.91 12.53 -0.95
C LYS A 3 -27.48 13.08 -1.13
N ILE A 4 -27.34 14.21 -1.83
CA ILE A 4 -26.06 14.93 -2.02
C ILE A 4 -25.46 15.33 -0.67
N MET A 5 -26.27 15.87 0.25
CA MET A 5 -25.79 16.21 1.59
C MET A 5 -25.29 14.97 2.33
N ARG A 6 -26.02 13.85 2.31
CA ARG A 6 -25.56 12.61 2.98
C ARG A 6 -24.27 12.05 2.39
N GLU A 7 -24.13 12.03 1.07
CA GLU A 7 -22.94 11.49 0.42
C GLU A 7 -21.72 12.42 0.60
N CYS A 8 -21.91 13.75 0.52
CA CYS A 8 -20.82 14.71 0.66
C CYS A 8 -20.45 15.01 2.12
N TRP A 9 -21.34 14.79 3.09
CA TRP A 9 -21.09 15.09 4.50
C TRP A 9 -20.02 14.18 5.12
N TYR A 10 -19.87 12.95 4.64
CA TYR A 10 -18.90 12.00 5.18
C TYR A 10 -17.64 11.84 4.32
N ALA A 11 -17.53 12.54 3.19
CA ALA A 11 -16.42 12.42 2.25
C ALA A 11 -15.16 13.18 2.68
N ASN A 12 -15.19 14.53 2.71
CA ASN A 12 -14.11 15.39 3.22
C ASN A 12 -14.61 16.84 3.40
N GLY A 13 -13.78 17.72 3.99
CA GLY A 13 -14.14 19.12 4.27
C GLY A 13 -14.48 19.95 3.02
N ALA A 14 -13.80 19.71 1.90
CA ALA A 14 -14.05 20.41 0.65
C ALA A 14 -15.40 19.98 0.03
N ALA A 15 -15.72 18.68 0.05
CA ALA A 15 -17.00 18.15 -0.42
C ALA A 15 -18.18 18.70 0.39
N ARG A 16 -18.02 18.85 1.71
CA ARG A 16 -19.01 19.52 2.58
C ARG A 16 -19.26 20.96 2.15
N LEU A 17 -18.20 21.74 1.95
CA LEU A 17 -18.29 23.14 1.53
C LEU A 17 -18.95 23.28 0.15
N THR A 18 -18.61 22.40 -0.79
CA THR A 18 -19.23 22.37 -2.12
C THR A 18 -20.71 22.02 -2.05
N ALA A 19 -21.10 20.99 -1.26
CA ALA A 19 -22.50 20.64 -1.07
C ALA A 19 -23.31 21.77 -0.40
N LEU A 20 -22.71 22.49 0.56
CA LEU A 20 -23.32 23.67 1.18
C LEU A 20 -23.48 24.84 0.21
N ARG A 21 -22.50 25.07 -0.68
CA ARG A 21 -22.60 26.09 -1.74
C ARG A 21 -23.70 25.75 -2.74
N ILE A 22 -23.78 24.50 -3.19
CA ILE A 22 -24.85 24.02 -4.07
C ILE A 22 -26.21 24.19 -3.40
N LYS A 23 -26.35 23.85 -2.11
CA LYS A 23 -27.59 24.09 -1.34
C LYS A 23 -27.99 25.56 -1.35
N LYS A 24 -27.03 26.46 -1.11
CA LYS A 24 -27.26 27.91 -1.08
C LYS A 24 -27.69 28.44 -2.45
N THR A 25 -27.00 28.04 -3.52
CA THR A 25 -27.34 28.45 -4.88
C THR A 25 -28.73 27.96 -5.29
N LEU A 26 -29.07 26.70 -5.01
CA LEU A 26 -30.42 26.17 -5.29
C LEU A 26 -31.51 26.87 -4.48
N SER A 27 -31.23 27.25 -3.24
CA SER A 27 -32.17 28.03 -2.42
C SER A 27 -32.38 29.44 -2.97
N GLN A 28 -31.34 30.06 -3.54
CA GLN A 28 -31.43 31.38 -4.17
C GLN A 28 -32.19 31.33 -5.50
N LEU A 29 -31.96 30.31 -6.31
CA LEU A 29 -32.68 30.07 -7.56
C LEU A 29 -34.18 29.77 -7.31
N SER A 30 -34.47 28.96 -6.28
CA SER A 30 -35.84 28.67 -5.84
C SER A 30 -36.63 29.93 -5.42
N GLN A 31 -35.95 30.92 -4.83
CA GLN A 31 -36.55 32.22 -4.49
C GLN A 31 -36.78 33.13 -5.71
N GLN A 32 -35.96 33.00 -6.76
CA GLN A 32 -36.11 33.77 -7.99
C GLN A 32 -37.19 33.21 -8.93
N GLU A 33 -37.41 31.88 -8.93
CA GLU A 33 -38.36 31.22 -9.84
C GLU A 33 -39.71 30.85 -9.19
N GLY A 34 -39.92 31.15 -7.91
CA GLY A 34 -41.18 30.87 -7.21
C GLY A 34 -41.48 29.38 -6.96
N ILE A 35 -40.50 28.50 -7.12
CA ILE A 35 -40.65 27.04 -6.95
C ILE A 35 -40.29 26.66 -5.51
N LYS A 36 -41.26 26.22 -4.71
CA LYS A 36 -41.04 25.71 -3.34
C LYS A 36 -40.42 24.30 -3.37
N ILE A 37 -39.26 24.13 -2.73
CA ILE A 37 -38.65 22.82 -2.45
C ILE A 37 -39.31 22.25 -1.17
N PRO A 38 -39.79 21.00 -1.13
CA PRO A 38 -40.34 20.41 0.10
C PRO A 38 -39.25 20.22 1.17
N ASP A 39 -39.49 20.78 2.36
CA ASP A 39 -38.66 20.60 3.56
C ASP A 39 -39.04 19.27 4.23
N ASP A 40 -38.13 18.29 4.22
CA ASP A 40 -38.29 17.06 5.00
C ASP A 40 -37.54 17.22 6.34
N LYS A 41 -38.26 17.73 7.34
CA LYS A 41 -37.89 17.66 8.76
C LYS A 41 -38.75 16.59 9.42
N SER A 42 -38.15 15.46 9.78
CA SER A 42 -38.71 14.58 10.82
C SER A 42 -37.60 13.88 11.61
N GLU A 43 -37.09 14.58 12.62
CA GLU A 43 -36.71 13.94 13.88
C GLU A 43 -38.00 13.68 14.67
N THR A 44 -38.33 12.43 14.99
CA THR A 44 -38.66 11.93 16.34
C THR A 44 -39.42 10.60 16.33
N ARG A 45 -38.95 9.69 17.20
CA ARG A 45 -39.67 8.64 17.95
C ARG A 45 -40.70 7.76 17.22
N PHE A 46 -40.36 6.48 17.08
CA PHE A 46 -41.34 5.39 17.02
C PHE A 46 -41.43 4.66 18.37
N ARG A 47 -42.58 4.79 19.04
CA ARG A 47 -43.07 3.85 20.05
C ARG A 47 -44.53 3.51 19.72
N SER A 48 -44.77 2.21 19.58
CA SER A 48 -46.01 1.45 19.83
C SER A 48 -47.37 1.92 19.24
N SER A 49 -47.88 1.03 18.38
CA SER A 49 -49.18 0.33 18.50
C SER A 49 -50.34 0.70 17.57
N SER A 50 -50.86 -0.39 17.00
CA SER A 50 -52.26 -0.73 16.74
C SER A 50 -53.00 -0.15 15.53
N ARG A 51 -53.53 -1.11 14.74
CA ARG A 51 -54.87 -1.21 14.10
C ARG A 51 -55.37 -0.02 13.28
N SER A 52 -56.01 -0.15 12.14
CA SER A 52 -56.67 -1.24 11.41
C SER A 52 -57.08 -0.67 10.04
N GLU A 53 -57.26 -1.53 9.03
CA GLU A 53 -58.38 -1.53 8.07
C GLU A 53 -58.79 -0.19 7.39
N ARG A 54 -58.98 -0.06 6.06
CA ARG A 54 -59.65 -0.95 5.11
C ARG A 54 -59.74 -0.18 3.76
N VAL A 55 -59.67 -0.94 2.65
CA VAL A 55 -60.53 -0.82 1.43
C VAL A 55 -60.05 -0.01 0.21
N CYS A 56 -59.59 -0.76 -0.81
CA CYS A 56 -59.73 -0.53 -2.27
C CYS A 56 -61.22 -0.57 -2.70
N PRO A 57 -61.72 -0.19 -3.91
CA PRO A 57 -61.09 -0.47 -5.22
C PRO A 57 -61.50 0.44 -6.43
N TRP A 58 -61.03 0.09 -7.65
CA TRP A 58 -61.66 0.07 -9.00
C TRP A 58 -60.53 0.13 -10.06
N ARG A 59 -60.08 -1.03 -10.64
CA ARG A 59 -60.46 -1.69 -11.93
C ARG A 59 -60.24 -0.80 -13.18
N ALA A 60 -59.83 -1.22 -14.38
CA ALA A 60 -59.26 -2.41 -15.08
C ALA A 60 -59.06 -1.90 -16.55
N ALA A 61 -58.12 -2.30 -17.41
CA ALA A 61 -58.01 -3.56 -18.19
C ALA A 61 -56.80 -3.41 -19.18
N VAL A 62 -55.84 -4.34 -19.26
CA VAL A 62 -55.67 -5.50 -20.20
C VAL A 62 -55.41 -5.15 -21.69
N ALA A 63 -54.21 -5.48 -22.20
CA ALA A 63 -53.99 -6.36 -23.38
C ALA A 63 -52.48 -6.54 -23.72
N MET A 64 -52.08 -7.82 -23.90
CA MET A 64 -51.06 -8.44 -24.81
C MET A 64 -49.68 -7.77 -24.98
N GLY A 65 -48.51 -8.42 -25.00
CA GLY A 65 -48.06 -9.82 -25.11
C GLY A 65 -46.54 -9.77 -25.36
N GLU A 66 -45.83 -10.87 -25.06
CA GLU A 66 -44.45 -11.18 -25.51
C GLU A 66 -43.27 -10.32 -25.02
N ASN A 67 -42.59 -10.79 -23.95
CA ASN A 67 -41.14 -11.09 -24.00
C ASN A 67 -40.65 -11.62 -22.64
N MET A 68 -40.79 -12.94 -22.49
CA MET A 68 -40.04 -13.74 -21.52
C MET A 68 -38.57 -13.79 -21.93
N SER A 69 -37.70 -12.96 -21.36
CA SER A 69 -36.31 -13.32 -20.99
C SER A 69 -35.55 -12.10 -20.43
N LYS A 70 -35.78 -11.77 -19.15
CA LYS A 70 -34.87 -10.88 -18.37
C LYS A 70 -34.67 -11.32 -16.92
N ARG A 71 -35.04 -12.56 -16.57
CA ARG A 71 -34.94 -13.06 -15.19
C ARG A 71 -33.79 -14.05 -14.94
N LEU A 72 -32.79 -14.05 -15.83
CA LEU A 72 -31.53 -14.77 -15.65
C LEU A 72 -30.33 -13.81 -15.81
N LYS A 73 -30.30 -12.72 -15.03
CA LYS A 73 -29.13 -11.82 -14.89
C LYS A 73 -28.95 -11.37 -13.45
N LEU A 74 -28.89 -12.33 -12.52
CA LEU A 74 -28.60 -12.05 -11.10
C LEU A 74 -27.31 -12.71 -10.61
N VAL A 75 -26.47 -13.22 -11.53
CA VAL A 75 -25.15 -13.81 -11.21
C VAL A 75 -23.98 -13.01 -11.83
N THR A 76 -24.22 -12.10 -12.78
CA THR A 76 -23.14 -11.40 -13.52
C THR A 76 -22.81 -9.99 -13.01
N GLY A 77 -23.45 -9.51 -11.94
CA GLY A 77 -23.29 -8.12 -11.46
C GLY A 77 -21.95 -7.85 -10.78
N SER A 78 -21.33 -8.84 -10.15
CA SER A 78 -20.03 -8.66 -9.49
C SER A 78 -18.87 -8.65 -10.48
N GLU A 79 -18.92 -9.44 -11.55
CA GLU A 79 -17.86 -9.48 -12.57
C GLU A 79 -17.83 -8.19 -13.38
N SER A 80 -18.99 -7.65 -13.80
CA SER A 80 -19.04 -6.41 -14.59
C SER A 80 -18.59 -5.16 -13.83
N GLU A 81 -18.81 -5.08 -12.51
CA GLU A 81 -18.29 -3.98 -11.69
C GLU A 81 -16.77 -4.10 -11.43
N MET A 82 -16.21 -5.32 -11.52
CA MET A 82 -14.77 -5.56 -11.35
C MET A 82 -13.97 -5.22 -12.63
N GLU A 83 -14.51 -5.53 -13.81
CA GLU A 83 -13.92 -5.15 -15.11
C GLU A 83 -13.73 -3.63 -15.27
N GLU A 84 -14.45 -2.81 -14.48
CA GLU A 84 -14.39 -1.36 -14.54
C GLU A 84 -13.21 -0.74 -13.75
N ARG A 85 -12.45 -1.52 -12.95
CA ARG A 85 -11.38 -0.98 -12.08
C ARG A 85 -9.96 -1.28 -12.55
N SER A 86 -9.78 -2.35 -13.31
CA SER A 86 -8.50 -2.72 -13.92
C SER A 86 -8.60 -2.74 -15.44
N PHE A 87 -7.45 -2.62 -16.09
CA PHE A 87 -7.33 -2.99 -17.49
C PHE A 87 -7.16 -4.51 -17.59
N ILE A 88 -7.60 -5.09 -18.70
CA ILE A 88 -7.25 -6.46 -19.05
C ILE A 88 -5.73 -6.49 -19.25
N ASN A 89 -5.02 -7.42 -18.60
CA ASN A 89 -3.58 -7.53 -18.76
C ASN A 89 -3.23 -7.99 -20.19
N PRO A 90 -2.58 -7.14 -21.01
CA PRO A 90 -2.28 -7.48 -22.40
C PRO A 90 -1.03 -8.34 -22.55
N PHE A 91 -0.23 -8.50 -21.48
CA PHE A 91 1.05 -9.18 -21.55
C PHE A 91 0.84 -10.69 -21.45
N PRO A 92 1.50 -11.49 -22.32
CA PRO A 92 1.54 -12.94 -22.13
C PRO A 92 2.24 -13.25 -20.80
N ASP A 93 1.84 -14.35 -20.15
CA ASP A 93 2.53 -14.80 -18.94
C ASP A 93 3.86 -15.47 -19.28
N TRP A 94 4.70 -15.65 -18.27
CA TRP A 94 6.01 -16.31 -18.41
C TRP A 94 5.84 -17.78 -18.81
N ASP A 95 6.34 -18.13 -20.00
CA ASP A 95 6.45 -19.52 -20.47
C ASP A 95 7.92 -19.94 -20.51
N GLN A 96 8.28 -20.99 -19.76
CA GLN A 96 9.64 -21.53 -19.71
C GLN A 96 10.02 -22.29 -21.00
N GLY A 97 9.06 -22.61 -21.88
CA GLY A 97 9.21 -23.54 -23.00
C GLY A 97 9.73 -22.98 -24.33
N LEU A 98 9.77 -21.66 -24.53
CA LEU A 98 10.15 -21.06 -25.83
C LEU A 98 11.59 -20.52 -25.90
N SER A 99 12.32 -20.46 -24.78
CA SER A 99 13.66 -19.84 -24.74
C SER A 99 14.82 -20.81 -24.98
N VAL A 100 14.58 -22.09 -25.33
CA VAL A 100 15.67 -23.11 -25.42
C VAL A 100 15.68 -23.94 -26.72
N SER A 101 14.82 -23.69 -27.71
CA SER A 101 14.97 -24.28 -29.04
C SER A 101 15.71 -23.34 -29.99
N SER A 102 17.04 -23.44 -29.99
CA SER A 102 17.94 -22.82 -30.96
C SER A 102 17.71 -23.35 -32.38
N ASN A 103 17.34 -22.47 -33.33
CA ASN A 103 17.86 -22.42 -34.74
C ASN A 103 17.14 -21.40 -35.65
N SER A 104 16.85 -20.20 -35.16
CA SER A 104 16.58 -19.03 -36.00
C SER A 104 17.24 -17.78 -35.42
N ALA A 105 18.56 -17.85 -35.29
CA ALA A 105 19.38 -16.69 -35.00
C ALA A 105 19.34 -15.74 -36.21
N LYS A 106 18.35 -14.85 -36.26
CA LYS A 106 18.48 -13.53 -36.91
C LYS A 106 17.37 -12.50 -36.68
N ASP A 107 16.29 -12.73 -35.92
CA ASP A 107 15.28 -11.65 -35.76
C ASP A 107 14.45 -11.58 -34.46
N SER A 108 14.82 -12.28 -33.38
CA SER A 108 14.04 -12.26 -32.13
C SER A 108 14.87 -12.16 -30.84
N GLY A 109 16.10 -11.66 -30.94
CA GLY A 109 17.04 -11.52 -29.81
C GLY A 109 16.97 -10.21 -29.02
N GLY A 110 15.87 -9.45 -29.07
CA GLY A 110 15.83 -8.06 -28.59
C GLY A 110 14.80 -7.67 -27.51
N ASN A 111 13.88 -8.55 -27.10
CA ASN A 111 12.68 -8.15 -26.35
C ASN A 111 12.55 -8.70 -24.92
N GLU A 112 13.46 -9.55 -24.45
CA GLU A 112 13.40 -10.03 -23.06
C GLU A 112 13.98 -8.98 -22.08
N PRO A 113 13.30 -8.73 -20.95
CA PRO A 113 13.72 -7.67 -20.02
C PRO A 113 14.95 -8.05 -19.18
N PHE A 114 15.35 -9.32 -19.14
CA PHE A 114 16.51 -9.82 -18.40
C PHE A 114 17.08 -11.10 -18.99
N ASP A 115 18.30 -11.46 -18.61
CA ASP A 115 19.00 -12.67 -19.06
C ASP A 115 18.69 -13.93 -18.22
N ALA A 116 19.30 -15.07 -18.58
CA ALA A 116 19.13 -16.33 -17.85
C ALA A 116 19.58 -16.29 -16.38
N ASN A 117 20.32 -15.28 -15.93
CA ASN A 117 20.70 -15.10 -14.53
C ASN A 117 19.78 -14.10 -13.79
N GLY A 118 18.74 -13.61 -14.48
CA GLY A 118 17.85 -12.58 -13.98
C GLY A 118 18.45 -11.17 -14.07
N LYS A 119 19.63 -10.98 -14.66
CA LYS A 119 20.21 -9.65 -14.81
C LYS A 119 19.42 -8.87 -15.86
N ILE A 120 18.93 -7.69 -15.49
CA ILE A 120 18.20 -6.79 -16.39
C ILE A 120 19.04 -6.50 -17.65
N SER A 121 18.40 -6.57 -18.82
CA SER A 121 19.08 -6.32 -20.10
C SER A 121 19.43 -4.83 -20.24
N ASP A 122 20.59 -4.55 -20.85
CA ASP A 122 21.06 -3.16 -21.03
C ASP A 122 20.04 -2.31 -21.81
N ALA A 123 19.33 -2.92 -22.77
CA ALA A 123 18.27 -2.25 -23.53
C ALA A 123 17.09 -1.85 -22.63
N PHE A 124 16.62 -2.74 -21.76
CA PHE A 124 15.53 -2.44 -20.83
C PHE A 124 15.97 -1.43 -19.78
N GLN A 125 17.19 -1.57 -19.24
CA GLN A 125 17.77 -0.62 -18.30
C GLN A 125 17.86 0.79 -18.91
N LYS A 126 18.32 0.93 -20.16
CA LYS A 126 18.36 2.23 -20.86
C LYS A 126 16.98 2.86 -21.03
N LYS A 127 15.96 2.05 -21.39
CA LYS A 127 14.56 2.52 -21.49
C LYS A 127 14.06 3.06 -20.15
N LEU A 128 14.28 2.31 -19.06
CA LEU A 128 13.92 2.72 -17.71
C LEU A 128 14.64 4.02 -17.31
N GLN A 129 15.96 4.09 -17.49
CA GLN A 129 16.75 5.27 -17.12
C GLN A 129 16.33 6.53 -17.90
N SER A 130 16.07 6.40 -19.21
CA SER A 130 15.57 7.51 -20.03
C SER A 130 14.23 8.00 -19.49
N LYS A 131 13.27 7.09 -19.29
CA LYS A 131 11.95 7.47 -18.78
C LYS A 131 12.03 8.07 -17.39
N ILE A 132 12.86 7.53 -16.49
CA ILE A 132 13.09 8.09 -15.15
C ILE A 132 13.58 9.53 -15.24
N LYS A 133 14.54 9.83 -16.12
CA LYS A 133 15.07 11.19 -16.31
C LYS A 133 13.98 12.14 -16.81
N ASP A 134 13.22 11.73 -17.82
CA ASP A 134 12.15 12.55 -18.40
C ASP A 134 11.07 12.85 -17.35
N LEU A 135 10.70 11.83 -16.59
CA LEU A 135 9.74 11.91 -15.51
C LEU A 135 10.26 12.82 -14.38
N LEU A 136 11.54 12.71 -13.98
CA LEU A 136 12.11 13.57 -12.92
C LEU A 136 12.08 15.05 -13.28
N GLN A 137 12.44 15.39 -14.51
CA GLN A 137 12.39 16.78 -14.99
C GLN A 137 10.98 17.34 -14.89
N GLN A 138 10.01 16.52 -15.30
CA GLN A 138 8.61 16.85 -15.24
C GLN A 138 8.10 17.05 -13.80
N MET A 139 8.54 16.19 -12.86
CA MET A 139 8.25 16.32 -11.43
C MET A 139 8.64 17.68 -10.91
N GLU A 140 9.89 18.04 -11.16
CA GLU A 140 10.54 19.20 -10.58
C GLU A 140 9.82 20.48 -11.00
N GLU A 141 9.36 20.47 -12.24
CA GLU A 141 8.57 21.55 -12.78
C GLU A 141 7.14 21.58 -12.23
N GLY A 142 6.51 20.42 -12.03
CA GLY A 142 5.18 20.31 -11.41
C GLY A 142 5.14 20.69 -9.93
N LEU A 143 6.19 20.34 -9.19
CA LEU A 143 6.37 20.63 -7.78
C LEU A 143 6.37 22.15 -7.49
N LYS A 144 6.66 23.01 -8.47
CA LYS A 144 6.53 24.47 -8.32
C LYS A 144 5.13 24.93 -7.90
N THR A 145 4.11 24.12 -8.20
CA THR A 145 2.70 24.36 -7.86
C THR A 145 2.18 23.50 -6.71
N ALA A 146 3.03 22.64 -6.14
CA ALA A 146 2.65 21.76 -5.04
C ALA A 146 2.42 22.55 -3.74
N ASP A 147 1.57 22.00 -2.87
CA ASP A 147 1.24 22.59 -1.58
C ASP A 147 2.53 22.81 -0.75
N PRO A 148 2.90 24.06 -0.43
CA PRO A 148 4.16 24.32 0.23
C PRO A 148 4.21 23.84 1.68
N HIS A 149 3.07 23.53 2.29
CA HIS A 149 2.94 23.14 3.70
C HIS A 149 2.88 21.63 3.90
N ASP A 150 2.65 20.83 2.86
CA ASP A 150 2.60 19.37 2.98
C ASP A 150 4.03 18.80 3.15
N PHE A 151 4.44 18.62 4.39
CA PHE A 151 5.73 18.01 4.73
C PHE A 151 5.70 16.48 4.77
N SER A 152 4.55 15.83 4.54
CA SER A 152 4.42 14.40 4.74
C SER A 152 5.31 13.59 3.78
N THR A 153 5.62 12.35 4.15
CA THR A 153 6.28 11.41 3.22
C THR A 153 5.29 10.85 2.21
N TYR A 154 4.01 10.77 2.59
CA TYR A 154 2.96 10.19 1.76
C TYR A 154 2.64 11.09 0.56
N THR A 155 2.23 12.34 0.79
CA THR A 155 1.84 13.28 -0.28
C THR A 155 2.76 14.49 -0.46
N GLY A 156 3.74 14.66 0.44
CA GLY A 156 4.47 15.91 0.60
C GLY A 156 5.96 15.88 0.23
N TRP A 157 6.65 16.93 0.65
CA TRP A 157 8.05 17.21 0.31
C TRP A 157 9.04 16.18 0.87
N THR A 158 8.72 15.50 1.98
CA THR A 158 9.58 14.42 2.49
C THR A 158 9.54 13.20 1.60
N GLY A 159 8.42 12.94 0.91
CA GLY A 159 8.33 11.86 -0.09
C GLY A 159 9.29 12.10 -1.25
N ILE A 160 9.41 13.36 -1.68
CA ILE A 160 10.35 13.78 -2.72
C ILE A 160 11.80 13.67 -2.24
N ALA A 161 12.08 14.08 -1.00
CA ALA A 161 13.40 13.89 -0.39
C ALA A 161 13.80 12.40 -0.36
N LEU A 162 12.87 11.52 0.03
CA LEU A 162 13.08 10.08 0.06
C LEU A 162 13.32 9.49 -1.34
N LEU A 163 12.62 10.00 -2.37
CA LEU A 163 12.87 9.63 -3.76
C LEU A 163 14.29 9.98 -4.20
N TYR A 164 14.75 11.21 -3.94
CA TYR A 164 16.11 11.63 -4.27
C TYR A 164 17.18 10.88 -3.48
N LEU A 165 16.93 10.56 -2.22
CA LEU A 165 17.80 9.68 -1.45
C LEU A 165 17.87 8.28 -2.08
N GLN A 166 16.75 7.75 -2.57
CA GLN A 166 16.73 6.48 -3.27
C GLN A 166 17.48 6.55 -4.61
N LEU A 167 17.35 7.64 -5.37
CA LEU A 167 18.13 7.87 -6.59
C LEU A 167 19.63 7.89 -6.30
N TYR A 168 20.06 8.61 -5.26
CA TYR A 168 21.44 8.60 -4.81
C TYR A 168 21.94 7.19 -4.48
N ARG A 169 21.14 6.36 -3.79
CA ARG A 169 21.54 4.97 -3.48
C ARG A 169 21.79 4.14 -4.73
N VAL A 170 21.03 4.37 -5.80
CA VAL A 170 21.15 3.62 -7.05
C VAL A 170 22.27 4.17 -7.94
N THR A 171 22.33 5.49 -8.14
CA THR A 171 23.26 6.11 -9.09
C THR A 171 24.59 6.51 -8.48
N GLN A 172 24.65 6.65 -7.15
CA GLN A 172 25.77 7.21 -6.40
C GLN A 172 26.15 8.65 -6.79
N GLU A 173 25.24 9.37 -7.48
CA GLU A 173 25.46 10.76 -7.88
C GLU A 173 25.20 11.74 -6.72
N ALA A 174 26.21 12.52 -6.34
CA ALA A 174 26.12 13.47 -5.23
C ALA A 174 25.04 14.55 -5.42
N SER A 175 24.70 14.90 -6.66
CA SER A 175 23.62 15.83 -7.00
C SER A 175 22.26 15.38 -6.45
N HIS A 176 21.95 14.09 -6.50
CA HIS A 176 20.72 13.53 -5.95
C HIS A 176 20.69 13.65 -4.42
N LEU A 177 21.81 13.39 -3.74
CA LEU A 177 21.89 13.54 -2.29
C LEU A 177 21.75 15.01 -1.87
N GLN A 178 22.37 15.92 -2.61
CA GLN A 178 22.23 17.37 -2.38
C GLN A 178 20.77 17.82 -2.58
N ARG A 179 20.10 17.29 -3.61
CA ARG A 179 18.68 17.59 -3.85
C ARG A 179 17.77 17.06 -2.75
N ALA A 180 18.05 15.86 -2.22
CA ALA A 180 17.35 15.34 -1.04
C ALA A 180 17.50 16.28 0.17
N LEU A 181 18.71 16.82 0.41
CA LEU A 181 18.96 17.76 1.50
C LEU A 181 18.14 19.05 1.35
N ASP A 182 17.99 19.59 0.14
CA ASP A 182 17.21 20.81 -0.08
C ASP A 182 15.75 20.63 0.36
N TYR A 183 15.16 19.48 0.04
CA TYR A 183 13.79 19.15 0.48
C TYR A 183 13.72 18.82 1.98
N VAL A 184 14.71 18.12 2.55
CA VAL A 184 14.80 17.89 4.00
C VAL A 184 14.79 19.22 4.75
N LYS A 185 15.66 20.16 4.38
CA LYS A 185 15.74 21.50 5.01
C LYS A 185 14.41 22.23 4.99
N ARG A 186 13.64 22.09 3.90
CA ARG A 186 12.29 22.65 3.80
C ARG A 186 11.32 21.97 4.78
N THR A 187 11.30 20.64 4.81
CA THR A 187 10.34 19.86 5.62
C THR A 187 10.56 20.02 7.13
N LEU A 188 11.82 20.06 7.58
CA LEU A 188 12.16 20.20 9.01
C LEU A 188 11.72 21.54 9.61
N ARG A 189 11.44 22.56 8.79
CA ARG A 189 10.90 23.86 9.24
C ARG A 189 9.38 23.85 9.48
N ASN A 190 8.70 22.81 8.99
CA ASN A 190 7.24 22.73 8.95
C ASN A 190 6.66 21.67 9.91
N LEU A 191 7.49 21.10 10.79
CA LEU A 191 7.05 20.15 11.81
C LEU A 191 5.99 20.79 12.71
N ASN A 192 4.95 20.04 13.06
CA ASN A 192 3.80 20.60 13.78
C ASN A 192 3.33 19.77 14.98
N GLY A 193 3.97 18.64 15.27
CA GLY A 193 3.68 17.78 16.41
C GLY A 193 2.32 17.08 16.38
N ARG A 194 1.52 17.22 15.31
CA ARG A 194 0.14 16.68 15.26
C ARG A 194 0.08 15.19 14.93
N ARG A 195 1.07 14.67 14.21
CA ARG A 195 1.12 13.28 13.74
C ARG A 195 2.52 12.72 13.93
N VAL A 196 2.59 11.42 14.22
CA VAL A 196 3.81 10.77 14.72
C VAL A 196 4.42 9.76 13.75
N THR A 197 3.81 9.52 12.59
CA THR A 197 4.20 8.41 11.71
C THR A 197 5.20 8.84 10.65
N PHE A 198 5.93 7.86 10.11
CA PHE A 198 6.82 8.09 8.98
C PHE A 198 6.09 8.62 7.75
N LEU A 199 4.89 8.12 7.47
CA LEU A 199 4.17 8.46 6.24
C LEU A 199 3.47 9.82 6.33
N CYS A 200 2.80 10.11 7.45
CA CYS A 200 1.90 11.25 7.53
C CYS A 200 2.24 12.25 8.64
N GLY A 201 3.33 12.04 9.38
CA GLY A 201 3.69 12.85 10.54
C GLY A 201 5.17 13.20 10.62
N ASP A 202 5.55 13.80 11.75
CA ASP A 202 6.86 14.42 11.97
C ASP A 202 8.00 13.39 11.95
N ALA A 203 7.71 12.12 12.24
CA ALA A 203 8.71 11.07 12.19
C ALA A 203 9.27 10.85 10.78
N GLY A 204 8.51 11.15 9.72
CA GLY A 204 8.97 11.06 8.33
C GLY A 204 10.13 12.02 8.04
N PRO A 205 9.90 13.35 8.11
CA PRO A 205 10.94 14.34 7.90
C PRO A 205 12.16 14.14 8.81
N LEU A 206 11.94 13.77 10.08
CA LEU A 206 13.01 13.53 11.04
C LEU A 206 13.86 12.31 10.66
N ALA A 207 13.22 11.18 10.35
CA ALA A 207 13.93 9.96 9.97
C ALA A 207 14.67 10.09 8.63
N VAL A 208 14.02 10.68 7.62
CA VAL A 208 14.66 10.94 6.31
C VAL A 208 15.77 11.96 6.45
N GLY A 209 15.55 13.02 7.24
CA GLY A 209 16.54 14.05 7.52
C GLY A 209 17.79 13.49 8.21
N ALA A 210 17.62 12.65 9.23
CA ALA A 210 18.72 11.97 9.91
C ALA A 210 19.59 11.19 8.91
N VAL A 211 18.97 10.37 8.04
CA VAL A 211 19.70 9.55 7.06
C VAL A 211 20.41 10.40 5.99
N VAL A 212 19.77 11.46 5.48
CA VAL A 212 20.40 12.37 4.52
C VAL A 212 21.62 13.06 5.14
N HIS A 213 21.47 13.60 6.35
CA HIS A 213 22.59 14.22 7.09
C HIS A 213 23.70 13.21 7.41
N HIS A 214 23.36 11.97 7.75
CA HIS A 214 24.32 10.90 7.97
C HIS A 214 25.17 10.62 6.72
N HIS A 215 24.55 10.47 5.54
CA HIS A 215 25.28 10.28 4.28
C HIS A 215 26.17 11.47 3.91
N LEU A 216 25.76 12.69 4.29
CA LEU A 216 26.55 13.91 4.10
C LEU A 216 27.64 14.11 5.16
N LYS A 217 27.74 13.22 6.16
CA LYS A 217 28.65 13.34 7.32
C LYS A 217 28.38 14.57 8.21
N ASN A 218 27.15 15.09 8.18
CA ASN A 218 26.68 16.17 9.04
C ASN A 218 26.16 15.60 10.37
N GLN A 219 27.09 15.21 11.25
CA GLN A 219 26.75 14.42 12.43
C GLN A 219 25.86 15.16 13.43
N ALA A 220 26.05 16.47 13.61
CA ALA A 220 25.27 17.26 14.55
C ALA A 220 23.78 17.30 14.15
N GLU A 221 23.48 17.62 12.90
CA GLU A 221 22.12 17.69 12.37
C GLU A 221 21.47 16.31 12.28
N SER A 222 22.26 15.28 11.95
CA SER A 222 21.80 13.89 11.97
C SER A 222 21.33 13.48 13.37
N GLN A 223 22.16 13.73 14.38
CA GLN A 223 21.86 13.40 15.77
C GLN A 223 20.69 14.24 16.32
N GLU A 224 20.57 15.51 15.92
CA GLU A 224 19.44 16.36 16.27
C GLU A 224 18.12 15.78 15.74
N CYS A 225 18.11 15.31 14.49
CA CYS A 225 16.94 14.67 13.89
C CYS A 225 16.56 13.38 14.64
N VAL A 226 17.53 12.52 14.96
CA VAL A 226 17.30 11.31 15.78
C VAL A 226 16.75 11.67 17.16
N THR A 227 17.33 12.67 17.82
CA THR A 227 16.87 13.11 19.15
C THR A 227 15.42 13.58 19.12
N LYS A 228 15.05 14.41 18.13
CA LYS A 228 13.66 14.86 17.95
C LYS A 228 12.71 13.71 17.57
N LEU A 229 13.18 12.74 16.78
CA LEU A 229 12.40 11.55 16.45
C LEU A 229 12.02 10.78 17.73
N LEU A 230 13.00 10.55 18.61
CA LEU A 230 12.79 9.85 19.88
C LEU A 230 11.86 10.63 20.83
N GLN A 231 11.85 11.97 20.78
CA GLN A 231 10.94 12.78 21.59
C GLN A 231 9.46 12.55 21.26
N LEU A 232 9.13 12.12 20.04
CA LEU A 232 7.75 11.77 19.64
C LEU A 232 7.19 10.58 20.42
N GLN A 233 8.07 9.74 20.99
CA GLN A 233 7.68 8.58 21.80
C GLN A 233 6.75 8.96 22.96
N ARG A 234 6.89 10.17 23.53
CA ARG A 234 6.02 10.66 24.62
C ARG A 234 4.55 10.64 24.23
N SER A 235 4.22 11.09 23.01
CA SER A 235 2.85 11.09 22.51
C SER A 235 2.40 9.67 22.15
N VAL A 236 3.28 8.88 21.53
CA VAL A 236 3.00 7.51 21.05
C VAL A 236 2.65 6.54 22.20
N LEU A 237 3.32 6.70 23.34
CA LEU A 237 3.18 5.82 24.50
C LEU A 237 2.27 6.37 25.60
N SER A 238 1.69 7.56 25.41
CA SER A 238 0.78 8.12 26.41
C SER A 238 -0.44 7.20 26.59
N PRO A 239 -0.81 6.80 27.82
CA PRO A 239 -2.01 5.99 28.08
C PRO A 239 -3.31 6.67 27.63
N ASP A 240 -3.35 8.00 27.66
CA ASP A 240 -4.51 8.81 27.25
C ASP A 240 -4.50 9.14 25.75
N SER A 241 -3.58 8.54 24.99
CA SER A 241 -3.45 8.80 23.55
C SER A 241 -4.53 8.12 22.73
N ASP A 242 -5.13 8.88 21.80
CA ASP A 242 -6.03 8.38 20.77
C ASP A 242 -5.30 7.88 19.51
N ILE A 243 -3.96 7.75 19.57
CA ILE A 243 -3.16 7.27 18.45
C ILE A 243 -3.55 5.82 18.11
N PRO A 244 -3.91 5.53 16.84
CA PRO A 244 -4.24 4.18 16.40
C PRO A 244 -2.96 3.32 16.29
N ASP A 245 -3.07 2.07 15.84
CA ASP A 245 -1.91 1.19 15.69
C ASP A 245 -1.45 1.01 14.25
N GLU A 246 -2.23 1.47 13.26
CA GLU A 246 -1.96 1.24 11.83
C GLU A 246 -0.78 2.07 11.26
N LEU A 247 -0.46 1.86 9.98
CA LEU A 247 0.82 2.31 9.40
C LEU A 247 0.82 3.80 9.04
N LEU A 248 -0.32 4.39 8.67
CA LEU A 248 -0.36 5.78 8.17
C LEU A 248 -0.41 6.80 9.29
N TYR A 249 -1.08 6.51 10.41
CA TYR A 249 -1.32 7.42 11.52
C TYR A 249 -1.01 6.83 12.89
N GLY A 250 -0.74 5.53 12.98
CA GLY A 250 -0.59 4.81 14.23
C GLY A 250 0.83 4.42 14.66
N ARG A 251 0.89 3.67 15.77
CA ARG A 251 2.12 3.22 16.41
C ARG A 251 3.01 2.37 15.48
N ALA A 252 2.44 1.55 14.60
CA ALA A 252 3.23 0.80 13.61
C ALA A 252 3.94 1.72 12.61
N GLY A 253 3.33 2.85 12.23
CA GLY A 253 3.93 3.87 11.39
C GLY A 253 5.09 4.61 12.04
N TYR A 254 5.05 4.78 13.37
CA TYR A 254 6.17 5.32 14.15
C TYR A 254 7.27 4.25 14.34
N LEU A 255 6.89 3.01 14.66
CA LEU A 255 7.82 1.89 14.74
C LEU A 255 8.62 1.74 13.44
N TYR A 256 7.98 1.90 12.29
CA TYR A 256 8.68 1.90 11.00
C TYR A 256 9.78 2.97 10.92
N ALA A 257 9.53 4.20 11.40
CA ALA A 257 10.53 5.27 11.39
C ALA A 257 11.77 4.92 12.23
N LEU A 258 11.57 4.31 13.42
CA LEU A 258 12.67 3.88 14.28
C LEU A 258 13.51 2.77 13.60
N LEU A 259 12.84 1.76 13.06
CA LEU A 259 13.51 0.65 12.37
C LEU A 259 14.20 1.12 11.08
N TYR A 260 13.63 2.10 10.38
CA TYR A 260 14.24 2.71 9.20
C TYR A 260 15.57 3.38 9.55
N VAL A 261 15.62 4.19 10.60
CA VAL A 261 16.86 4.85 11.05
C VAL A 261 17.92 3.81 11.45
N ASN A 262 17.56 2.78 12.24
CA ASN A 262 18.51 1.72 12.59
C ASN A 262 19.05 0.98 11.38
N LYS A 263 18.21 0.75 10.37
CA LYS A 263 18.64 0.07 9.16
C LYS A 263 19.62 0.90 8.33
N GLU A 264 19.40 2.21 8.25
CA GLU A 264 20.16 3.08 7.36
C GLU A 264 21.42 3.67 8.00
N MET A 265 21.44 3.84 9.33
CA MET A 265 22.55 4.49 10.04
C MET A 265 23.34 3.54 10.94
N GLY A 266 22.77 2.38 11.26
CA GLY A 266 23.40 1.36 12.12
C GLY A 266 22.43 0.84 13.18
N PRO A 267 22.51 -0.46 13.54
CA PRO A 267 21.49 -1.16 14.33
C PRO A 267 21.26 -0.58 15.73
N ASP A 268 22.20 0.20 16.25
CA ASP A 268 22.18 0.77 17.60
C ASP A 268 21.87 2.28 17.62
N THR A 269 21.44 2.85 16.49
CA THR A 269 21.10 4.29 16.42
C THR A 269 19.91 4.63 17.34
N VAL A 270 18.93 3.74 17.39
CA VAL A 270 17.81 3.72 18.32
C VAL A 270 17.95 2.47 19.17
N ASP A 271 17.95 2.65 20.48
CA ASP A 271 18.11 1.57 21.43
C ASP A 271 16.92 0.59 21.41
N GLU A 272 17.22 -0.67 21.76
CA GLU A 272 16.23 -1.73 21.82
C GLU A 272 15.11 -1.46 22.83
N THR A 273 15.40 -0.78 23.94
CA THR A 273 14.39 -0.48 24.96
C THR A 273 13.30 0.43 24.40
N THR A 274 13.67 1.43 23.59
CA THR A 274 12.74 2.31 22.90
C THR A 274 11.84 1.54 21.94
N ILE A 275 12.40 0.64 21.13
CA ILE A 275 11.66 -0.20 20.18
C ILE A 275 10.68 -1.12 20.93
N THR A 276 11.16 -1.81 21.97
CA THR A 276 10.36 -2.72 22.80
C THR A 276 9.16 -2.01 23.43
N LYS A 277 9.33 -0.78 23.93
CA LYS A 277 8.20 -0.02 24.49
C LYS A 277 7.08 0.23 23.46
N VAL A 278 7.43 0.56 22.21
CA VAL A 278 6.43 0.78 21.13
C VAL A 278 5.76 -0.53 20.73
N VAL A 279 6.53 -1.61 20.60
CA VAL A 279 6.02 -2.96 20.34
C VAL A 279 5.04 -3.40 21.42
N THR A 280 5.40 -3.25 22.70
CA THR A 280 4.54 -3.61 23.82
C THR A 280 3.22 -2.83 23.78
N ALA A 281 3.26 -1.52 23.49
CA ALA A 281 2.04 -0.73 23.37
C ALA A 281 1.11 -1.25 22.24
N ILE A 282 1.67 -1.64 21.09
CA ILE A 282 0.91 -2.24 19.99
C ILE A 282 0.30 -3.59 20.40
N LEU A 283 1.05 -4.43 21.13
CA LEU A 283 0.57 -5.72 21.59
C LEU A 283 -0.54 -5.59 22.64
N GLU A 284 -0.40 -4.71 23.62
CA GLU A 284 -1.43 -4.47 24.64
C GLU A 284 -2.71 -3.92 24.03
N SER A 285 -2.61 -2.92 23.15
CA SER A 285 -3.76 -2.37 22.42
C SER A 285 -4.49 -3.47 21.64
N GLY A 286 -3.74 -4.32 20.92
CA GLY A 286 -4.30 -5.40 20.13
C GLY A 286 -5.01 -6.47 20.95
N LYS A 287 -4.44 -6.85 22.10
CA LYS A 287 -5.05 -7.79 23.04
C LYS A 287 -6.34 -7.24 23.64
N ASN A 288 -6.33 -5.96 24.02
CA ASN A 288 -7.48 -5.30 24.63
C ASN A 288 -8.67 -5.28 23.67
N LEU A 289 -8.47 -4.79 22.44
CA LEU A 289 -9.56 -4.76 21.46
C LEU A 289 -10.05 -6.18 21.10
N SER A 290 -9.14 -7.15 20.98
CA SER A 290 -9.53 -8.55 20.72
C SER A 290 -10.42 -9.11 21.84
N LYS A 291 -10.10 -8.79 23.10
CA LYS A 291 -10.89 -9.20 24.27
C LYS A 291 -12.27 -8.51 24.27
N GLU A 292 -12.32 -7.21 24.02
CA GLU A 292 -13.56 -6.43 23.94
C GLU A 292 -14.51 -6.98 22.87
N GLU A 293 -13.95 -7.31 21.69
CA GLU A 293 -14.67 -7.87 20.55
C GLU A 293 -14.94 -9.39 20.69
N LYS A 294 -14.54 -10.00 21.80
CA LYS A 294 -14.65 -11.45 22.08
C LYS A 294 -14.05 -12.32 20.96
N LYS A 295 -12.89 -11.91 20.47
CA LYS A 295 -12.13 -12.59 19.40
C LYS A 295 -10.85 -13.27 19.87
N THR A 296 -10.51 -13.20 21.15
CA THR A 296 -9.22 -13.68 21.70
C THR A 296 -8.84 -15.09 21.23
N GLU A 297 -9.77 -16.05 21.23
CA GLU A 297 -9.50 -17.42 20.80
C GLU A 297 -9.17 -17.56 19.30
N ARG A 298 -9.72 -16.67 18.46
CA ARG A 298 -9.58 -16.74 17.00
C ARG A 298 -8.52 -15.80 16.45
N CYS A 299 -8.35 -14.65 17.09
CA CYS A 299 -7.46 -13.57 16.67
C CYS A 299 -6.97 -12.82 17.93
N PRO A 300 -5.90 -13.29 18.59
CA PRO A 300 -5.43 -12.71 19.85
C PRO A 300 -5.08 -11.22 19.79
N LEU A 301 -4.69 -10.72 18.61
CA LEU A 301 -4.38 -9.31 18.37
C LEU A 301 -5.35 -8.75 17.32
N LEU A 302 -6.22 -7.83 17.70
CA LEU A 302 -7.17 -7.20 16.78
C LEU A 302 -6.99 -5.68 16.83
N TYR A 303 -7.18 -5.01 15.70
CA TYR A 303 -7.00 -3.56 15.60
C TYR A 303 -8.13 -2.93 14.81
N GLU A 304 -8.38 -1.66 15.09
CA GLU A 304 -9.33 -0.85 14.34
C GLU A 304 -8.79 0.55 14.05
N TRP A 305 -9.32 1.15 12.99
CA TRP A 305 -9.13 2.55 12.67
C TRP A 305 -10.45 3.10 12.14
N HIS A 306 -10.89 4.27 12.63
CA HIS A 306 -12.19 4.86 12.28
C HIS A 306 -13.37 3.86 12.41
N LYS A 307 -13.39 3.09 13.52
CA LYS A 307 -14.42 2.09 13.84
C LYS A 307 -14.55 0.97 12.82
N LYS A 308 -13.45 0.65 12.12
CA LYS A 308 -13.39 -0.43 11.15
C LYS A 308 -12.14 -1.26 11.38
N GLN A 309 -12.34 -2.57 11.38
CA GLN A 309 -11.26 -3.57 11.41
C GLN A 309 -10.72 -3.75 10.00
N TYR A 310 -9.84 -2.85 9.57
CA TYR A 310 -9.20 -2.88 8.25
C TYR A 310 -8.27 -4.08 8.11
N VAL A 311 -8.18 -4.66 6.92
CA VAL A 311 -7.35 -5.86 6.67
C VAL A 311 -6.02 -5.51 5.99
N GLY A 312 -6.02 -4.55 5.06
CA GLY A 312 -4.87 -4.24 4.20
C GLY A 312 -3.68 -3.59 4.91
N ALA A 313 -2.62 -3.29 4.15
CA ALA A 313 -1.33 -2.87 4.70
C ALA A 313 -1.31 -1.42 5.23
N ALA A 314 -2.14 -0.53 4.70
CA ALA A 314 -2.14 0.88 5.11
C ALA A 314 -2.76 1.05 6.50
N HIS A 315 -4.04 0.72 6.64
CA HIS A 315 -4.84 1.01 7.83
C HIS A 315 -5.14 -0.21 8.69
N GLY A 316 -4.60 -1.39 8.34
CA GLY A 316 -5.16 -2.66 8.78
C GLY A 316 -4.17 -3.65 9.35
N LEU A 317 -4.75 -4.82 9.68
CA LEU A 317 -4.08 -5.93 10.34
C LEU A 317 -2.80 -6.37 9.62
N ALA A 318 -2.81 -6.44 8.28
CA ALA A 318 -1.64 -6.89 7.52
C ALA A 318 -0.41 -6.00 7.73
N GLY A 319 -0.59 -4.67 7.78
CA GLY A 319 0.51 -3.74 8.00
C GLY A 319 1.08 -3.85 9.41
N ILE A 320 0.20 -3.98 10.41
CA ILE A 320 0.60 -4.08 11.82
C ILE A 320 1.35 -5.38 12.07
N TYR A 321 0.80 -6.52 11.65
CA TYR A 321 1.47 -7.82 11.84
C TYR A 321 2.78 -7.90 11.07
N TYR A 322 2.84 -7.31 9.87
CA TYR A 322 4.08 -7.21 9.11
C TYR A 322 5.18 -6.46 9.87
N MET A 323 4.82 -5.38 10.59
CA MET A 323 5.76 -4.63 11.43
C MET A 323 6.18 -5.41 12.69
N LEU A 324 5.24 -6.10 13.35
CA LEU A 324 5.54 -6.95 14.51
C LEU A 324 6.45 -8.15 14.15
N MET A 325 6.35 -8.66 12.92
CA MET A 325 7.20 -9.75 12.44
C MET A 325 8.57 -9.31 11.93
N GLN A 326 8.88 -8.01 11.87
CA GLN A 326 10.22 -7.58 11.47
C GLN A 326 11.26 -8.09 12.48
N PRO A 327 12.34 -8.76 12.04
CA PRO A 327 13.38 -9.21 12.97
C PRO A 327 13.98 -8.07 13.81
N SER A 328 14.09 -6.87 13.23
CA SER A 328 14.59 -5.68 13.92
C SER A 328 13.61 -5.11 14.97
N ALA A 329 12.34 -5.53 14.95
CA ALA A 329 11.39 -5.22 16.03
C ALA A 329 11.62 -6.08 17.28
N LYS A 330 12.46 -7.13 17.19
CA LYS A 330 12.91 -7.98 18.30
C LYS A 330 11.77 -8.53 19.17
N VAL A 331 10.62 -8.83 18.57
CA VAL A 331 9.51 -9.49 19.26
C VAL A 331 9.92 -10.90 19.67
N HIS A 332 9.70 -11.26 20.93
CA HIS A 332 10.07 -12.59 21.45
C HIS A 332 9.37 -13.70 20.67
N GLN A 333 10.05 -14.84 20.50
CA GLN A 333 9.55 -15.95 19.69
C GLN A 333 8.23 -16.52 20.22
N ASP A 334 8.03 -16.54 21.54
CA ASP A 334 6.77 -16.99 22.16
C ASP A 334 5.62 -16.06 21.80
N ILE A 335 5.83 -14.74 21.89
CA ILE A 335 4.82 -13.74 21.48
C ILE A 335 4.49 -13.88 20.00
N LEU A 336 5.51 -14.10 19.15
CA LEU A 336 5.29 -14.33 17.72
C LEU A 336 4.42 -15.57 17.48
N ASN A 337 4.65 -16.66 18.20
CA ASN A 337 3.92 -17.92 18.03
C ASN A 337 2.52 -17.90 18.66
N GLU A 338 2.37 -17.33 19.85
CA GLU A 338 1.14 -17.36 20.64
C GLU A 338 0.17 -16.24 20.28
N LEU A 339 0.66 -15.07 19.86
CA LEU A 339 -0.18 -13.91 19.58
C LEU A 339 -0.19 -13.56 18.09
N VAL A 340 0.98 -13.41 17.46
CA VAL A 340 1.07 -12.89 16.09
C VAL A 340 0.65 -13.94 15.06
N ARG A 341 1.19 -15.16 15.14
CA ARG A 341 0.89 -16.26 14.20
C ARG A 341 -0.61 -16.58 14.09
N PRO A 342 -1.37 -16.82 15.19
CA PRO A 342 -2.81 -17.05 15.08
C PRO A 342 -3.58 -15.84 14.53
N SER A 343 -3.12 -14.62 14.80
CA SER A 343 -3.74 -13.41 14.26
C SER A 343 -3.47 -13.23 12.75
N VAL A 344 -2.29 -13.59 12.26
CA VAL A 344 -1.96 -13.68 10.83
C VAL A 344 -2.82 -14.76 10.16
N ASP A 345 -2.97 -15.93 10.80
CA ASP A 345 -3.83 -17.02 10.32
C ASP A 345 -5.29 -16.57 10.22
N TYR A 346 -5.76 -15.77 11.18
CA TYR A 346 -7.09 -15.18 11.11
C TYR A 346 -7.30 -14.32 9.86
N VAL A 347 -6.32 -13.47 9.51
CA VAL A 347 -6.35 -12.66 8.26
C VAL A 347 -6.33 -13.55 7.03
N ARG A 348 -5.46 -14.57 6.99
CA ARG A 348 -5.37 -15.53 5.87
C ARG A 348 -6.74 -16.13 5.54
N HIS A 349 -7.51 -16.51 6.56
CA HIS A 349 -8.85 -17.09 6.36
C HIS A 349 -9.94 -16.08 5.96
N LYS A 350 -9.62 -14.80 5.72
CA LYS A 350 -10.54 -13.79 5.17
C LYS A 350 -10.44 -13.63 3.66
N LYS A 351 -9.58 -14.41 3.02
CA LYS A 351 -9.41 -14.46 1.58
C LYS A 351 -10.75 -14.75 0.87
N PHE A 352 -11.04 -13.98 -0.18
CA PHE A 352 -12.16 -14.24 -1.07
C PHE A 352 -11.90 -15.47 -1.94
N ARG A 353 -12.96 -15.98 -2.60
CA ARG A 353 -12.82 -17.07 -3.57
C ARG A 353 -11.88 -16.75 -4.74
N SER A 354 -11.73 -15.47 -5.08
CA SER A 354 -10.79 -15.03 -6.12
C SER A 354 -9.32 -15.12 -5.70
N GLY A 355 -9.01 -15.31 -4.42
CA GLY A 355 -7.67 -15.14 -3.86
C GLY A 355 -7.38 -13.73 -3.32
N ASN A 356 -8.24 -12.74 -3.58
CA ASN A 356 -8.08 -11.38 -3.06
C ASN A 356 -8.52 -11.26 -1.59
N TYR A 357 -8.30 -10.11 -0.97
CA TYR A 357 -8.65 -9.84 0.43
C TYR A 357 -9.62 -8.65 0.56
N PRO A 358 -10.54 -8.68 1.53
CA PRO A 358 -11.46 -7.58 1.79
C PRO A 358 -10.72 -6.34 2.29
N SER A 359 -11.32 -5.16 2.13
CA SER A 359 -10.74 -3.93 2.68
C SER A 359 -10.79 -3.90 4.21
N SER A 360 -11.84 -4.47 4.79
CA SER A 360 -12.13 -4.57 6.22
C SER A 360 -12.92 -5.85 6.51
N LEU A 361 -12.88 -6.35 7.74
CA LEU A 361 -13.51 -7.63 8.10
C LEU A 361 -15.03 -7.70 7.86
N SER A 362 -15.70 -6.54 7.84
CA SER A 362 -17.14 -6.42 7.54
C SER A 362 -17.46 -6.18 6.08
N ASN A 363 -16.45 -6.07 5.19
CA ASN A 363 -16.68 -5.79 3.78
C ASN A 363 -16.64 -7.08 2.95
N GLU A 364 -17.73 -7.36 2.24
CA GLU A 364 -17.86 -8.55 1.39
C GLU A 364 -17.60 -8.25 -0.10
N THR A 365 -17.29 -6.99 -0.46
CA THR A 365 -17.03 -6.62 -1.86
C THR A 365 -15.58 -6.85 -2.28
N ASP A 366 -15.36 -7.77 -3.20
CA ASP A 366 -14.05 -8.06 -3.79
C ASP A 366 -13.71 -7.11 -4.95
N ARG A 367 -13.19 -5.92 -4.64
CA ARG A 367 -12.97 -4.89 -5.67
C ARG A 367 -11.62 -4.18 -5.64
N LEU A 368 -10.92 -4.16 -4.50
CA LEU A 368 -9.69 -3.38 -4.35
C LEU A 368 -8.50 -4.32 -4.50
N VAL A 369 -7.62 -4.02 -5.45
CA VAL A 369 -6.35 -4.71 -5.69
C VAL A 369 -5.25 -3.66 -5.54
N HIS A 370 -5.11 -3.14 -4.32
CA HIS A 370 -4.20 -2.05 -3.97
C HIS A 370 -3.25 -2.47 -2.85
N TRP A 371 -2.12 -1.78 -2.69
CA TRP A 371 -1.27 -1.93 -1.50
C TRP A 371 -2.03 -1.56 -0.22
N CYS A 372 -2.79 -0.46 -0.24
CA CYS A 372 -3.55 -0.06 0.95
C CYS A 372 -4.64 -1.06 1.34
N HIS A 373 -5.30 -1.68 0.35
CA HIS A 373 -6.41 -2.61 0.54
C HIS A 373 -6.45 -3.67 -0.57
N GLY A 374 -6.28 -4.94 -0.19
CA GLY A 374 -6.33 -6.09 -1.09
C GLY A 374 -5.05 -6.93 -1.08
N ALA A 375 -4.99 -7.87 -2.02
CA ALA A 375 -3.87 -8.81 -2.20
C ALA A 375 -2.48 -8.15 -2.25
N PRO A 376 -2.24 -7.01 -2.94
CA PRO A 376 -0.90 -6.41 -3.00
C PRO A 376 -0.33 -6.05 -1.63
N GLY A 377 -1.17 -5.54 -0.71
CA GLY A 377 -0.73 -5.23 0.65
C GLY A 377 -0.57 -6.46 1.53
N VAL A 378 -1.53 -7.39 1.46
CA VAL A 378 -1.55 -8.61 2.30
C VAL A 378 -0.40 -9.56 1.96
N LEU A 379 0.01 -9.61 0.68
CA LEU A 379 1.12 -10.42 0.20
C LEU A 379 2.43 -10.18 0.99
N HIS A 380 2.73 -8.93 1.36
CA HIS A 380 3.94 -8.63 2.14
C HIS A 380 3.91 -9.26 3.54
N MET A 381 2.75 -9.24 4.21
CA MET A 381 2.55 -9.93 5.48
C MET A 381 2.72 -11.44 5.33
N LEU A 382 2.15 -12.05 4.28
CA LEU A 382 2.27 -13.48 4.02
C LEU A 382 3.72 -13.91 3.76
N ILE A 383 4.47 -13.16 2.95
CA ILE A 383 5.90 -13.43 2.71
C ILE A 383 6.71 -13.30 4.00
N MET A 384 6.42 -12.30 4.84
CA MET A 384 7.09 -12.16 6.13
C MET A 384 6.75 -13.33 7.07
N ALA A 385 5.48 -13.72 7.14
CA ALA A 385 5.03 -14.87 7.92
C ALA A 385 5.72 -16.16 7.47
N HIS A 386 5.85 -16.40 6.16
CA HIS A 386 6.63 -17.52 5.64
C HIS A 386 8.10 -17.46 6.11
N LYS A 387 8.73 -16.29 6.03
CA LYS A 387 10.13 -16.11 6.45
C LYS A 387 10.35 -16.35 7.94
N ILE A 388 9.42 -15.93 8.79
CA ILE A 388 9.53 -16.04 10.25
C ILE A 388 9.10 -17.42 10.75
N PHE A 389 7.95 -17.92 10.30
CA PHE A 389 7.37 -19.17 10.81
C PHE A 389 7.76 -20.41 10.00
N LYS A 390 8.42 -20.25 8.85
CA LYS A 390 8.90 -21.34 7.96
C LYS A 390 7.79 -22.34 7.57
N ASP A 391 6.57 -21.83 7.40
CA ASP A 391 5.40 -22.61 7.04
C ASP A 391 4.97 -22.28 5.61
N GLU A 392 4.91 -23.30 4.76
CA GLU A 392 4.62 -23.19 3.32
C GLU A 392 3.22 -22.63 3.03
N LYS A 393 2.28 -22.76 3.97
CA LYS A 393 0.91 -22.23 3.77
C LYS A 393 0.90 -20.73 3.49
N TYR A 394 1.83 -19.98 4.08
CA TYR A 394 1.91 -18.53 3.87
C TYR A 394 2.47 -18.20 2.48
N LEU A 395 3.45 -18.96 2.00
CA LEU A 395 4.01 -18.76 0.66
C LEU A 395 2.98 -19.13 -0.42
N ARG A 396 2.23 -20.22 -0.25
CA ARG A 396 1.14 -20.60 -1.17
C ARG A 396 0.10 -19.48 -1.30
N ASP A 397 -0.35 -18.92 -0.18
CA ASP A 397 -1.30 -17.81 -0.20
C ASP A 397 -0.70 -16.52 -0.81
N ALA A 398 0.60 -16.28 -0.64
CA ALA A 398 1.28 -15.17 -1.30
C ALA A 398 1.35 -15.38 -2.83
N VAL A 399 1.56 -16.61 -3.30
CA VAL A 399 1.52 -16.94 -4.73
C VAL A 399 0.12 -16.71 -5.31
N GLU A 400 -0.94 -17.10 -4.60
CA GLU A 400 -2.32 -16.80 -5.01
C GLU A 400 -2.58 -15.28 -5.10
N CYS A 401 -2.08 -14.50 -4.15
CA CYS A 401 -2.09 -13.03 -4.27
C CYS A 401 -1.39 -12.57 -5.56
N GLY A 402 -0.25 -13.17 -5.91
CA GLY A 402 0.48 -12.89 -7.14
C GLY A 402 -0.37 -13.12 -8.40
N GLU A 403 -1.17 -14.19 -8.43
CA GLU A 403 -2.07 -14.48 -9.55
C GLU A 403 -3.21 -13.44 -9.66
N VAL A 404 -3.80 -13.04 -8.52
CA VAL A 404 -4.80 -11.94 -8.50
C VAL A 404 -4.21 -10.65 -9.05
N ILE A 405 -2.99 -10.31 -8.62
CA ILE A 405 -2.32 -9.08 -9.04
C ILE A 405 -1.98 -9.14 -10.53
N TRP A 406 -1.57 -10.30 -11.05
CA TRP A 406 -1.29 -10.45 -12.47
C TRP A 406 -2.53 -10.22 -13.34
N GLN A 407 -3.68 -10.73 -12.89
CA GLN A 407 -4.94 -10.60 -13.63
C GLN A 407 -5.59 -9.22 -13.50
N ARG A 408 -5.51 -8.60 -12.31
CA ARG A 408 -6.34 -7.42 -11.94
C ARG A 408 -5.52 -6.22 -11.45
N GLY A 409 -4.19 -6.29 -11.51
CA GLY A 409 -3.28 -5.31 -10.90
C GLY A 409 -2.88 -4.13 -11.78
N LEU A 410 -3.24 -4.13 -13.07
CA LEU A 410 -3.11 -2.95 -13.94
C LEU A 410 -4.31 -2.04 -13.73
N LEU A 411 -4.15 -0.97 -12.95
CA LEU A 411 -5.30 -0.23 -12.40
C LEU A 411 -5.69 0.96 -13.26
N ARG A 412 -6.99 1.12 -13.53
CA ARG A 412 -7.56 2.35 -14.12
C ARG A 412 -7.45 3.56 -13.19
N LYS A 413 -7.16 3.31 -11.92
CA LYS A 413 -6.93 4.35 -10.91
C LYS A 413 -5.64 5.14 -11.16
N GLY A 414 -4.65 4.55 -11.83
CA GLY A 414 -3.36 5.20 -12.12
C GLY A 414 -2.18 4.31 -11.79
N TYR A 415 -1.00 4.92 -11.77
CA TYR A 415 0.28 4.21 -11.73
C TYR A 415 0.95 4.23 -10.35
N GLY A 416 0.35 4.85 -9.33
CA GLY A 416 0.99 5.07 -8.04
C GLY A 416 1.33 3.88 -7.16
N ILE A 417 2.01 4.19 -6.04
CA ILE A 417 2.45 3.20 -5.06
C ILE A 417 1.30 2.72 -4.16
N CYS A 418 0.44 3.61 -3.66
CA CYS A 418 -0.58 3.21 -2.68
C CYS A 418 -1.68 2.33 -3.30
N HIS A 419 -2.07 2.65 -4.53
CA HIS A 419 -3.21 2.04 -5.22
C HIS A 419 -3.13 2.23 -6.74
N GLY A 420 -1.95 2.00 -7.30
CA GLY A 420 -1.69 2.04 -8.73
C GLY A 420 -0.81 0.87 -9.18
N THR A 421 -0.56 0.80 -10.48
CA THR A 421 0.19 -0.30 -11.09
C THR A 421 1.62 -0.43 -10.52
N ALA A 422 2.31 0.66 -10.21
CA ALA A 422 3.66 0.57 -9.66
C ALA A 422 3.69 -0.10 -8.29
N GLY A 423 2.79 0.29 -7.39
CA GLY A 423 2.65 -0.36 -6.08
C GLY A 423 2.38 -1.85 -6.18
N ASN A 424 1.56 -2.25 -7.16
CA ASN A 424 1.27 -3.65 -7.43
C ASN A 424 2.49 -4.41 -7.98
N GLY A 425 3.34 -3.76 -8.78
CA GLY A 425 4.59 -4.35 -9.29
C GLY A 425 5.57 -4.78 -8.18
N TYR A 426 5.59 -4.06 -7.05
CA TYR A 426 6.41 -4.44 -5.89
C TYR A 426 6.04 -5.79 -5.28
N ALA A 427 4.80 -6.22 -5.41
CA ALA A 427 4.36 -7.53 -4.92
C ALA A 427 5.08 -8.67 -5.66
N PHE A 428 5.29 -8.51 -6.97
CA PHE A 428 6.06 -9.46 -7.76
C PHE A 428 7.54 -9.46 -7.40
N LEU A 429 8.14 -8.30 -7.15
CA LEU A 429 9.52 -8.25 -6.67
C LEU A 429 9.66 -8.94 -5.30
N ALA A 430 8.67 -8.78 -4.41
CA ALA A 430 8.66 -9.48 -3.13
C ALA A 430 8.58 -11.00 -3.30
N LEU A 431 7.72 -11.50 -4.22
CA LEU A 431 7.64 -12.92 -4.57
C LEU A 431 8.92 -13.43 -5.21
N TYR A 432 9.52 -12.68 -6.14
CA TYR A 432 10.81 -13.04 -6.74
C TYR A 432 11.89 -13.19 -5.68
N HIS A 433 12.01 -12.24 -4.74
CA HIS A 433 12.98 -12.35 -3.65
C HIS A 433 12.71 -13.54 -2.71
N ALA A 434 11.44 -13.93 -2.52
CA ALA A 434 11.08 -15.05 -1.67
C ALA A 434 11.32 -16.41 -2.34
N THR A 435 11.11 -16.51 -3.66
CA THR A 435 11.08 -17.78 -4.40
C THR A 435 12.27 -18.00 -5.33
N GLN A 436 12.93 -16.91 -5.76
CA GLN A 436 13.88 -16.88 -6.87
C GLN A 436 13.29 -17.35 -8.23
N ASP A 437 11.96 -17.46 -8.34
CA ASP A 437 11.28 -17.81 -9.58
C ASP A 437 11.18 -16.58 -10.50
N LYS A 438 11.88 -16.67 -11.64
CA LYS A 438 11.97 -15.62 -12.66
C LYS A 438 10.62 -15.22 -13.24
N LYS A 439 9.58 -16.06 -13.13
CA LYS A 439 8.20 -15.69 -13.46
C LYS A 439 7.82 -14.37 -12.80
N TYR A 440 8.16 -14.19 -11.52
CA TYR A 440 7.80 -12.97 -10.80
C TYR A 440 8.66 -11.77 -11.20
N LEU A 441 9.94 -11.98 -11.51
CA LEU A 441 10.76 -10.90 -12.08
C LEU A 441 10.20 -10.44 -13.43
N TYR A 442 9.77 -11.38 -14.28
CA TYR A 442 9.11 -11.08 -15.55
C TYR A 442 7.85 -10.25 -15.36
N ARG A 443 6.95 -10.69 -14.47
CA ARG A 443 5.72 -9.94 -14.18
C ARG A 443 6.00 -8.54 -13.63
N ALA A 444 7.03 -8.36 -12.80
CA ALA A 444 7.49 -7.06 -12.34
C ALA A 444 7.98 -6.17 -13.52
N CYS A 445 8.77 -6.74 -14.44
CA CYS A 445 9.21 -6.03 -15.64
C CYS A 445 8.05 -5.64 -16.55
N LYS A 446 7.02 -6.47 -16.70
CA LYS A 446 5.81 -6.14 -17.48
C LYS A 446 4.97 -5.05 -16.84
N PHE A 447 4.89 -5.02 -15.51
CA PHE A 447 4.27 -3.89 -14.80
C PHE A 447 5.09 -2.61 -14.93
N ALA A 448 6.42 -2.72 -14.96
CA ALA A 448 7.30 -1.59 -15.26
C ALA A 448 7.13 -1.10 -16.71
N GLU A 449 7.00 -2.02 -17.67
CA GLU A 449 6.73 -1.72 -19.09
C GLU A 449 5.40 -0.98 -19.26
N TRP A 450 4.33 -1.42 -18.59
CA TRP A 450 3.07 -0.67 -18.53
C TRP A 450 3.24 0.76 -18.01
N CYS A 451 4.10 0.94 -17.00
CA CYS A 451 4.43 2.23 -16.42
C CYS A 451 5.34 3.10 -17.32
N LEU A 452 6.08 2.52 -18.28
CA LEU A 452 6.85 3.27 -19.27
C LEU A 452 5.93 4.03 -20.24
N ASP A 453 4.78 3.43 -20.55
CA ASP A 453 3.68 4.04 -21.31
C ASP A 453 2.79 4.90 -20.40
N TYR A 454 3.43 5.69 -19.55
CA TYR A 454 2.74 6.61 -18.66
C TYR A 454 1.86 7.59 -19.42
N GLY A 455 0.63 7.82 -18.92
CA GLY A 455 -0.29 8.83 -19.45
C GLY A 455 -1.00 8.43 -20.76
N THR A 456 -0.74 7.24 -21.29
CA THR A 456 -1.34 6.79 -22.56
C THR A 456 -2.59 5.91 -22.37
N HIS A 457 -2.86 5.44 -21.15
CA HIS A 457 -3.93 4.48 -20.87
C HIS A 457 -5.27 5.13 -20.47
N GLY A 458 -5.34 6.46 -20.39
CA GLY A 458 -6.54 7.19 -19.96
C GLY A 458 -6.88 6.96 -18.48
N CYS A 459 -5.86 6.99 -17.62
CA CYS A 459 -6.02 6.77 -16.18
C CYS A 459 -6.67 7.98 -15.50
N ARG A 460 -7.18 7.77 -14.28
CA ARG A 460 -7.65 8.88 -13.45
C ARG A 460 -6.47 9.71 -12.93
N ILE A 461 -6.74 11.00 -12.77
CA ILE A 461 -5.84 11.99 -12.19
C ILE A 461 -5.89 11.86 -10.66
N PRO A 462 -4.76 11.72 -9.97
CA PRO A 462 -4.72 11.73 -8.52
C PRO A 462 -4.93 13.14 -7.94
N ASP A 463 -5.31 13.19 -6.67
CA ASP A 463 -5.49 14.44 -5.93
C ASP A 463 -4.16 15.18 -5.73
N ARG A 464 -3.07 14.45 -5.53
CA ARG A 464 -1.69 14.96 -5.39
C ARG A 464 -0.77 14.32 -6.42
N PRO A 465 -0.76 14.80 -7.67
CA PRO A 465 -0.06 14.14 -8.77
C PRO A 465 1.41 13.87 -8.44
N TYR A 466 2.21 14.88 -8.11
CA TYR A 466 3.67 14.73 -7.98
C TYR A 466 4.14 14.05 -6.69
N SER A 467 3.23 13.40 -5.96
CA SER A 467 3.54 12.85 -4.65
C SER A 467 3.88 11.36 -4.68
N LEU A 468 4.75 10.95 -3.75
CA LEU A 468 5.34 9.62 -3.70
C LEU A 468 4.30 8.47 -3.68
N PHE A 469 3.16 8.64 -3.00
CA PHE A 469 2.21 7.53 -2.81
C PHE A 469 0.96 7.57 -3.71
N GLU A 470 0.58 8.72 -4.28
CA GLU A 470 -0.68 8.84 -5.04
C GLU A 470 -0.51 8.95 -6.57
N ASP A 471 0.59 9.52 -7.07
CA ASP A 471 1.14 9.38 -8.45
C ASP A 471 0.26 9.59 -9.70
N LEU A 472 0.71 10.51 -10.58
CA LEU A 472 0.07 11.36 -11.63
C LEU A 472 -0.93 10.83 -12.69
N GLU A 473 -1.77 11.77 -13.17
CA GLU A 473 -1.95 12.16 -14.58
C GLU A 473 -2.63 13.57 -14.61
N ARG A 474 -2.48 14.41 -15.65
CA ARG A 474 -3.60 15.12 -16.34
C ARG A 474 -3.17 15.67 -17.71
N ASN A 475 -4.08 15.49 -18.67
CA ASN A 475 -4.04 15.74 -20.12
C ASN A 475 -4.15 17.21 -20.60
N HIS A 476 -3.65 17.41 -21.84
CA HIS A 476 -3.78 18.54 -22.79
C HIS A 476 -3.00 19.86 -22.51
N ASN A 477 -1.94 20.05 -23.29
CA ASN A 477 -1.06 21.23 -23.40
C ASN A 477 -0.14 21.54 -22.20
N ILE A 478 0.96 20.76 -22.10
CA ILE A 478 2.18 20.91 -21.25
C ILE A 478 2.33 19.71 -20.28
N CYS A 479 3.02 18.64 -20.73
CA CYS A 479 3.25 17.36 -20.02
C CYS A 479 4.18 17.47 -18.81
N LYS A 480 3.74 17.04 -17.60
CA LYS A 480 4.58 16.90 -16.38
C LYS A 480 4.13 15.72 -15.45
N GLU A 481 4.87 14.58 -15.37
CA GLU A 481 4.57 13.23 -14.80
C GLU A 481 5.78 12.56 -14.09
N THR A 482 5.67 11.72 -13.01
CA THR A 482 6.87 11.19 -12.28
C THR A 482 6.95 9.92 -11.36
N THR A 483 6.44 9.87 -10.12
CA THR A 483 7.19 9.19 -9.00
C THR A 483 7.15 7.65 -8.88
N GLY A 484 6.08 6.98 -9.31
CA GLY A 484 5.87 5.54 -9.08
C GLY A 484 6.58 4.65 -10.09
N VAL A 485 6.69 5.15 -11.32
CA VAL A 485 7.50 4.54 -12.39
C VAL A 485 8.97 4.51 -11.99
N ILE A 486 9.45 5.59 -11.36
CA ILE A 486 10.84 5.68 -10.88
C ILE A 486 11.11 4.65 -9.80
N SER A 487 10.15 4.50 -8.89
CA SER A 487 10.22 3.53 -7.80
C SER A 487 10.39 2.10 -8.31
N VAL A 488 9.51 1.63 -9.21
CA VAL A 488 9.58 0.26 -9.76
C VAL A 488 10.73 0.08 -10.73
N GLY A 489 11.00 1.06 -11.59
CA GLY A 489 12.13 1.02 -12.52
C GLY A 489 13.47 0.91 -11.78
N ASN A 490 13.67 1.69 -10.72
CA ASN A 490 14.86 1.59 -9.88
C ASN A 490 14.94 0.24 -9.15
N SER A 491 13.83 -0.27 -8.63
CA SER A 491 13.81 -1.56 -7.94
C SER A 491 14.03 -2.75 -8.88
N ALA A 492 13.55 -2.67 -10.14
CA ALA A 492 13.82 -3.65 -11.19
C ALA A 492 15.31 -3.65 -11.57
N ILE A 493 15.91 -2.48 -11.81
CA ILE A 493 17.34 -2.34 -12.17
C ILE A 493 18.27 -2.89 -11.09
N THR A 494 17.91 -2.70 -9.81
CA THR A 494 18.81 -3.03 -8.69
C THR A 494 18.53 -4.38 -8.04
N HIS A 495 17.46 -5.08 -8.43
CA HIS A 495 16.86 -6.15 -7.64
C HIS A 495 16.66 -5.76 -6.16
N GLN A 496 16.35 -4.49 -5.90
CA GLN A 496 16.22 -3.97 -4.54
C GLN A 496 14.85 -3.36 -4.33
N SER A 497 14.00 -4.09 -3.63
CA SER A 497 12.77 -3.55 -3.07
C SER A 497 13.11 -2.76 -1.79
N ARG A 498 13.49 -1.48 -1.94
CA ARG A 498 13.95 -0.64 -0.81
C ARG A 498 13.01 0.49 -0.40
N LEU A 499 12.00 0.83 -1.20
CA LEU A 499 11.19 2.01 -0.89
C LEU A 499 10.26 1.81 0.31
N ILE A 500 9.79 0.60 0.59
CA ILE A 500 9.04 0.30 1.80
C ILE A 500 9.32 -1.16 2.21
N VAL A 501 10.26 -1.33 3.13
CA VAL A 501 10.45 -2.54 3.94
C VAL A 501 10.66 -3.86 3.16
N SER A 502 11.80 -4.10 2.50
CA SER A 502 12.13 -5.51 2.14
C SER A 502 13.61 -5.77 1.90
N ARG A 503 14.44 -5.57 2.93
CA ARG A 503 15.70 -6.31 2.99
C ARG A 503 16.09 -6.66 4.42
N VAL A 504 16.22 -7.96 4.68
CA VAL A 504 17.06 -8.59 5.70
C VAL A 504 18.33 -9.06 4.95
N PRO A 505 19.54 -8.94 5.51
CA PRO A 505 20.78 -9.26 4.82
C PRO A 505 20.80 -10.73 4.38
N ALA A 506 21.19 -10.96 3.13
CA ALA A 506 21.65 -12.27 2.69
C ALA A 506 22.95 -12.57 3.44
N ARG A 507 22.91 -13.44 4.45
CA ARG A 507 24.11 -14.19 4.80
C ARG A 507 24.29 -15.24 3.71
N SER A 508 25.51 -15.32 3.18
CA SER A 508 25.98 -16.39 2.31
C SER A 508 25.56 -17.74 2.89
N LEU A 509 24.65 -18.43 2.21
CA LEU A 509 24.52 -19.87 2.34
C LEU A 509 25.71 -20.45 1.58
N GLU A 510 26.83 -20.62 2.28
CA GLU A 510 27.81 -21.61 1.83
C GLU A 510 27.15 -23.00 1.91
N PRO A 511 27.35 -23.88 0.93
CA PRO A 511 26.88 -25.25 1.00
C PRO A 511 27.66 -25.96 2.11
N ARG A 512 27.05 -26.10 3.29
CA ARG A 512 27.54 -27.06 4.29
C ARG A 512 27.24 -28.45 3.76
N ASN A 513 28.28 -29.10 3.25
CA ASN A 513 28.35 -30.54 3.09
C ASN A 513 28.02 -31.18 4.44
N TYR A 514 26.84 -31.80 4.54
CA TYR A 514 26.57 -32.76 5.60
C TYR A 514 27.18 -34.09 5.17
N PRO A 515 28.05 -34.71 5.99
CA PRO A 515 28.53 -36.06 5.71
C PRO A 515 27.37 -37.03 5.85
N PHE A 516 27.26 -37.92 4.88
CA PHE A 516 26.43 -39.12 4.97
C PHE A 516 26.83 -39.90 6.23
N VAL A 517 25.92 -39.95 7.21
CA VAL A 517 26.00 -40.90 8.32
C VAL A 517 25.23 -42.14 7.88
N THR A 518 25.96 -43.21 7.64
CA THR A 518 25.43 -44.56 7.49
C THR A 518 24.88 -45.05 8.83
N PRO A 519 23.77 -45.80 8.87
CA PRO A 519 23.27 -46.37 10.11
C PRO A 519 24.08 -47.63 10.45
N ASP A 520 24.92 -47.55 11.48
CA ASP A 520 25.51 -48.75 12.09
C ASP A 520 24.47 -49.46 12.94
N ARG A 521 24.41 -50.77 12.70
CA ARG A 521 23.60 -51.76 13.41
C ARG A 521 24.16 -52.03 14.81
N GLU A 522 23.24 -52.45 15.65
CA GLU A 522 23.43 -52.95 17.01
C GLU A 522 24.55 -53.99 17.17
N ALA A 523 25.18 -53.87 18.33
CA ALA A 523 25.88 -54.85 19.16
C ALA A 523 25.90 -56.33 18.71
N ASP A 524 27.12 -56.88 18.71
CA ASP A 524 27.42 -58.14 19.38
C ASP A 524 28.76 -57.99 20.14
N VAL A 525 28.72 -58.37 21.42
CA VAL A 525 29.78 -58.50 22.46
C VAL A 525 30.26 -57.23 23.19
#